data_AF-A0A945TKR3-F1
#
_entry.id   AF-A0A945TKR3-F1
#
_cell.length_a   1.000
_cell.length_b   1.000
_cell.length_c   1.000
_cell.angle_alpha   90.00
_cell.angle_beta   90.00
_cell.angle_gamma   90.00
#
_symmetry.space_group_name_H-M   'P 1'
#
loop_
_entity.id
_entity.type
_entity.pdbx_description
1 polymer ?
#
loop_
_entity_poly.entity_id
_entity_poly.type
_entity_poly.pdbx_seq_one_letter_code
_entity_poly.pdbx_strand_id
1 'polypeptide(L)' 'MKNALPLTEEIIEMDKAHHLRPYLNFDTLEEGALPIERAEGINVWDTDGKKYVDAIG' A
#
# COMPACT_ATOMS: atom_id res chain seq x y z
N MET A 1 17.38 11.53 -13.17
CA MET A 1 15.93 11.84 -13.05
C MET A 1 15.40 10.96 -11.93
N LYS A 2 14.67 11.50 -10.95
CA LYS A 2 13.92 10.64 -10.02
C LYS A 2 12.75 10.10 -10.83
N ASN A 3 12.64 8.79 -11.00
CA ASN A 3 11.46 8.20 -11.63
C ASN A 3 10.24 8.62 -10.80
N ALA A 4 9.18 9.06 -11.46
CA ALA A 4 7.91 9.25 -10.79
C ALA A 4 7.51 7.92 -10.14
N LEU A 5 6.91 7.98 -8.95
CA LEU A 5 6.35 6.77 -8.34
C LEU A 5 5.27 6.20 -9.27
N PRO A 6 5.17 4.86 -9.38
CA PRO A 6 4.09 4.23 -10.13
C PRO A 6 2.74 4.67 -9.58
N LEU A 7 1.71 4.64 -10.43
CA LEU A 7 0.35 4.95 -9.99
C LEU A 7 -0.10 3.91 -8.95
N THR A 8 -0.91 4.32 -7.98
CA THR A 8 -1.44 3.43 -6.93
C THR A 8 -2.05 2.15 -7.51
N GLU A 9 -2.80 2.26 -8.61
CA GLU A 9 -3.40 1.12 -9.30
C GLU A 9 -2.36 0.12 -9.84
N GLU A 10 -1.24 0.60 -10.41
CA GLU A 10 -0.19 -0.28 -10.93
C GLU A 10 0.47 -1.09 -9.80
N ILE A 11 0.66 -0.46 -8.64
CA ILE A 11 1.22 -1.14 -7.46
C ILE A 11 0.24 -2.21 -6.96
N ILE A 12 -1.06 -1.89 -6.91
CA ILE A 12 -2.11 -2.83 -6.50
C ILE A 12 -2.16 -4.03 -7.43
N GLU A 13 -2.14 -3.82 -8.75
CA GLU A 13 -2.18 -4.92 -9.72
C GLU A 13 -0.92 -5.80 -9.67
N MET A 14 0.26 -5.20 -9.49
CA MET A 14 1.51 -5.96 -9.28
C MET A 14 1.48 -6.78 -7.99
N ASP A 15 0.95 -6.22 -6.89
CA ASP A 15 0.81 -6.93 -5.62
C ASP A 15 -0.14 -8.12 -5.76
N LYS A 16 -1.32 -7.93 -6.35
CA LYS A 16 -2.29 -8.99 -6.63
C LYS A 16 -1.68 -10.12 -7.46
N ALA A 17 -0.89 -9.79 -8.48
CA ALA A 17 -0.35 -10.78 -9.41
C ALA A 17 0.80 -11.61 -8.81
N HIS A 18 1.54 -11.07 -7.84
CA HIS A 18 2.87 -11.61 -7.51
C HIS A 18 3.20 -11.71 -6.02
N HIS A 19 2.40 -11.15 -5.11
CA HIS A 19 2.75 -11.05 -3.70
C HIS A 19 1.79 -11.81 -2.78
N LEU A 20 2.27 -12.90 -2.17
CA LEU A 20 1.54 -13.66 -1.17
C LEU A 20 1.71 -13.01 0.22
N ARG A 21 0.69 -12.28 0.67
CA ARG A 21 0.72 -11.58 1.96
C ARG A 21 0.53 -12.52 3.16
N PRO A 22 1.26 -12.31 4.26
CA PRO A 22 1.03 -13.08 5.48
C PRO A 22 -0.32 -12.74 6.10
N TYR A 23 -1.00 -13.75 6.65
CA TYR A 23 -2.29 -13.62 7.37
C TYR A 23 -3.42 -12.97 6.56
N LEU A 24 -3.29 -12.88 5.24
CA LEU A 24 -4.34 -12.37 4.36
C LEU A 24 -5.28 -13.50 3.93
N ASN A 25 -6.58 -13.23 3.95
CA ASN A 25 -7.55 -14.02 3.20
C ASN A 25 -7.70 -13.45 1.77
N PHE A 26 -7.12 -14.15 0.80
CA PHE A 26 -7.07 -13.72 -0.60
C PHE A 26 -8.45 -13.64 -1.27
N ASP A 27 -9.41 -14.45 -0.81
CA ASP A 27 -10.76 -14.50 -1.40
C ASP A 27 -11.62 -13.28 -1.01
N THR A 28 -11.17 -12.45 -0.06
CA THR A 28 -11.96 -11.34 0.50
C THR A 28 -11.48 -9.95 0.09
N LEU A 29 -10.39 -9.86 -0.69
CA LEU A 29 -9.74 -8.57 -0.94
C LEU A 29 -10.13 -8.00 -2.32
N GLU A 30 -11.37 -7.52 -2.45
CA GLU A 30 -11.86 -6.93 -3.71
C GLU A 30 -11.16 -5.61 -4.08
N GLU A 31 -10.91 -4.74 -3.10
CA GLU A 31 -10.26 -3.44 -3.31
C GLU A 31 -8.74 -3.54 -3.49
N GLY A 32 -8.14 -4.68 -3.14
CA GLY A 32 -6.70 -4.91 -3.23
C GLY A 32 -5.90 -4.31 -2.07
N ALA A 33 -4.61 -4.08 -2.33
CA ALA A 33 -3.65 -3.54 -1.38
C ALA A 33 -3.92 -2.07 -1.01
N LEU A 34 -3.52 -1.65 0.19
CA LEU A 34 -3.26 -0.24 0.53
C LEU A 34 -1.73 0.00 0.55
N PRO A 35 -1.13 0.50 -0.54
CA PRO A 35 0.32 0.71 -0.59
C PRO A 35 0.72 1.94 0.24
N ILE A 36 1.67 1.77 1.16
CA ILE A 36 2.23 2.85 1.99
C ILE A 36 3.60 3.25 1.44
N GLU A 37 3.81 4.53 1.11
CA GLU A 37 5.04 5.02 0.48
C GLU A 37 5.98 5.75 1.46
N ARG A 38 5.45 6.29 2.55
CA ARG A 38 6.22 7.15 3.47
C ARG A 38 5.74 7.02 4.90
N ALA A 39 6.66 7.17 5.83
CA ALA A 39 6.39 7.25 7.27
C ALA A 39 7.21 8.37 7.92
N GLU A 40 6.65 9.00 8.96
CA GLU A 40 7.29 10.05 9.76
C GLU A 40 6.58 10.20 11.12
N GLY A 41 7.32 9.97 12.20
CA GLY A 41 6.76 9.92 13.54
C GLY A 41 5.69 8.84 13.66
N ILE A 42 4.51 9.19 14.18
CA ILE A 42 3.35 8.29 14.30
C ILE A 42 2.48 8.23 13.04
N ASN A 43 2.93 8.79 11.91
CA ASN A 43 2.10 8.92 10.71
C ASN A 43 2.70 8.16 9.53
N VAL A 44 1.81 7.62 8.70
CA VAL A 44 2.13 7.00 7.41
C VAL A 44 1.27 7.62 6.30
N TRP A 45 1.76 7.57 5.07
CA TRP A 45 1.06 8.06 3.88
C TRP A 45 0.98 6.97 2.83
N ASP A 46 -0.21 6.78 2.27
CA ASP A 46 -0.39 5.94 1.08
C ASP A 46 0.13 6.63 -0.19
N THR A 47 0.18 5.88 -1.30
CA THR A 47 0.67 6.36 -2.60
C THR A 47 -0.23 7.39 -3.27
N ASP A 48 -1.45 7.60 -2.76
CA ASP A 48 -2.33 8.71 -3.16
C ASP A 48 -2.12 9.96 -2.27
N GLY A 49 -1.20 9.89 -1.30
CA GLY A 49 -0.83 10.97 -0.40
C GLY A 49 -1.76 11.13 0.81
N LYS A 50 -2.71 10.21 1.03
CA LYS A 50 -3.58 10.25 2.20
C LYS A 50 -2.83 9.80 3.44
N LYS A 51 -3.04 10.55 4.53
CA LYS A 51 -2.33 10.40 5.80
C LYS A 51 -3.12 9.55 6.79
N TYR A 52 -2.44 8.64 7.48
CA TYR A 52 -2.98 7.80 8.56
C TYR A 52 -2.11 7.92 9.81
N VAL A 53 -2.71 7.70 10.97
CA VAL A 53 -1.97 7.50 12.22
C VAL A 53 -1.67 6.01 12.34
N ASP A 54 -0.39 5.66 12.48
CA ASP A 54 0.05 4.30 12.76
C ASP A 54 -0.15 4.01 14.27
N ALA A 55 -1.34 3.51 14.59
CA ALA A 55 -1.79 3.28 15.96
C ALA A 55 -1.60 1.82 16.42
N ILE A 56 -0.86 1.02 15.66
CA ILE A 56 -0.59 -0.38 15.98
C ILE A 56 0.82 -0.45 16.59
N GLY A 57 0.89 -0.71 17.90
CA GLY A 57 2.13 -0.80 18.67
C GLY A 57 2.05 -1.83 19.78
#